data_AF-A0A7L1DPK9-F1
#
_entry.id   AF-A0A7L1DPK9-F1
#
_cell.length_a   1.000
_cell.length_b   1.000
_cell.length_c   1.000
_cell.angle_alpha   90.00
_cell.angle_beta   90.00
_cell.angle_gamma   90.00
#
_symmetry.space_group_name_H-M   'P 1'
#
loop_
_entity.id
_entity.type
_entity.pdbx_description
1 polymer ?
#
loop_
_entity_poly.entity_id
_entity_poly.type
_entity_poly.pdbx_seq_one_letter_code
_entity_poly.pdbx_strand_id
1 'polypeptide(L)' 'MENKGWWDEQEEKGWRKSSRKMVLEAFEQAEREPKPSPQLLFSDVYLEMPPRLRKQREELERHLETYGEH' A
#
# COMPACT_ATOMS: atom_id res chain seq x y z
N MET A 1 6.53 24.18 -24.26
CA MET A 1 7.63 24.81 -23.49
C MET A 1 8.84 25.07 -24.37
N GLU A 2 9.05 24.27 -25.41
CA GLU A 2 10.07 24.47 -26.47
C GLU A 2 10.00 25.84 -27.16
N ASN A 3 8.82 26.32 -27.59
CA ASN A 3 8.68 27.65 -28.20
C ASN A 3 9.05 28.83 -27.25
N LYS A 4 9.18 28.57 -25.93
CA LYS A 4 9.66 29.53 -24.94
C LYS A 4 11.08 29.23 -24.45
N GLY A 5 11.72 28.17 -24.97
CA GLY A 5 13.06 27.73 -24.55
C GLY A 5 13.15 27.14 -23.14
N TRP A 6 12.04 26.72 -22.53
CA TRP A 6 12.00 26.19 -21.15
C TRP A 6 12.05 24.67 -21.07
N TRP A 7 12.11 24.01 -22.23
CA TRP A 7 12.17 22.56 -22.33
C TRP A 7 12.81 22.20 -23.66
N ASP A 8 13.72 21.23 -23.65
CA ASP A 8 14.32 20.67 -24.85
C ASP A 8 14.27 19.13 -24.89
N GLU A 9 14.72 18.55 -26.00
CA GLU A 9 14.67 17.11 -26.23
C GLU A 9 15.59 16.31 -25.28
N GLN A 10 16.66 16.94 -24.77
CA GLN A 10 17.56 16.31 -23.80
C GLN A 10 16.88 16.25 -22.43
N GLU A 11 16.21 17.32 -22.01
CA GLU A 11 15.37 17.36 -20.81
C GLU A 11 14.23 16.35 -20.89
N GLU A 12 13.53 16.25 -22.03
CA GLU A 12 12.48 15.25 -22.24
C GLU A 12 12.99 13.81 -22.08
N LYS A 13 14.12 13.48 -22.71
CA LYS A 13 14.73 12.13 -22.61
C LYS A 13 15.17 11.83 -21.17
N GLY A 14 15.77 12.81 -20.49
CA GLY A 14 16.19 12.69 -19.09
C GLY A 14 15.01 12.51 -18.14
N TRP A 15 13.96 13.31 -18.33
CA TRP A 15 12.73 13.25 -17.54
C TRP A 15 12.00 11.92 -17.74
N ARG A 16 11.86 11.46 -18.98
CA ARG A 16 11.21 10.18 -19.28
C ARG A 16 11.95 9.01 -18.65
N LYS A 17 13.29 9.00 -18.71
CA LYS A 17 14.11 7.96 -18.08
C LYS A 17 13.97 7.96 -16.55
N SER A 18 14.09 9.13 -15.93
CA SER A 18 13.98 9.28 -14.47
C SER A 18 12.57 8.96 -13.96
N SER A 19 11.53 9.45 -14.64
CA SER A 19 10.12 9.14 -14.32
C SER A 19 9.84 7.65 -14.38
N ARG A 20 10.28 6.98 -15.45
CA ARG A 20 10.12 5.52 -15.56
C ARG A 20 10.83 4.80 -14.42
N LYS A 21 12.04 5.22 -14.07
CA LYS A 21 12.80 4.64 -12.97
C LYS A 21 12.05 4.79 -11.65
N MET A 22 11.56 5.99 -11.32
CA MET A 22 10.81 6.25 -10.08
C MET A 22 9.55 5.37 -9.97
N VAL A 23 8.80 5.21 -11.08
CA VAL A 23 7.61 4.37 -11.09
C VAL A 23 7.96 2.90 -10.86
N LEU A 24 9.00 2.39 -11.52
CA LEU A 24 9.42 0.99 -11.34
C LEU A 24 9.96 0.72 -9.94
N GLU A 25 10.71 1.66 -9.36
CA GLU A 25 11.20 1.55 -7.98
C GLU A 25 10.04 1.50 -6.97
N ALA A 26 9.06 2.40 -7.11
CA ALA A 26 7.86 2.39 -6.26
C ALA A 26 7.04 1.11 -6.43
N PHE A 27 6.94 0.60 -7.66
CA PHE A 27 6.25 -0.65 -7.98
C PHE A 27 6.93 -1.85 -7.32
N GLU A 28 8.25 -2.01 -7.49
CA GLU A 28 9.01 -3.08 -6.86
C GLU A 28 8.95 -3.03 -5.33
N GLN A 29 8.97 -1.82 -4.75
CA GLN A 29 8.81 -1.66 -3.30
C GLN A 29 7.44 -2.15 -2.85
N ALA A 30 6.37 -1.70 -3.51
CA ALA A 30 5.01 -2.06 -3.15
C ALA A 30 4.71 -3.57 -3.31
N GLU A 31 5.34 -4.25 -4.28
CA GLU A 31 5.22 -5.70 -4.42
C GLU A 31 5.88 -6.48 -3.29
N ARG A 32 6.98 -5.96 -2.72
CA ARG A 32 7.70 -6.60 -1.61
C ARG A 32 7.07 -6.33 -0.25
N GLU A 33 6.20 -5.33 -0.15
CA GLU A 33 5.55 -5.00 1.12
C GLU A 33 4.56 -6.10 1.54
N PRO A 34 4.67 -6.62 2.77
CA PRO A 34 3.73 -7.61 3.28
C PRO A 34 2.34 -6.97 3.39
N LYS A 35 1.30 -7.81 3.28
CA LYS A 35 -0.07 -7.33 3.49
C LYS A 35 -0.23 -6.83 4.94
N PRO A 36 -1.10 -5.82 5.15
CA PRO A 36 -1.40 -5.36 6.49
C PRO A 36 -1.96 -6.50 7.35
N SER A 37 -1.85 -6.35 8.67
CA SER A 37 -2.33 -7.36 9.60
C SER A 37 -3.83 -7.62 9.44
N PRO A 38 -4.30 -8.88 9.49
CA PRO A 38 -5.73 -9.21 9.48
C PRO A 38 -6.55 -8.51 10.58
N GLN A 39 -5.92 -8.09 11.70
CA GLN A 39 -6.63 -7.35 12.76
C GLN A 39 -7.15 -5.99 12.28
N LEU A 40 -6.55 -5.38 11.26
CA LEU A 40 -6.99 -4.11 10.69
C LEU A 40 -8.34 -4.22 9.96
N LEU A 41 -8.82 -5.43 9.69
CA LEU A 41 -10.18 -5.66 9.16
C LEU A 41 -11.28 -5.11 10.08
N PHE A 42 -11.01 -5.00 11.38
CA PHE A 42 -12.00 -4.61 12.39
C PHE A 42 -11.87 -3.14 12.84
N SER A 43 -10.77 -2.46 12.49
CA SER A 43 -10.59 -1.03 12.79
C SER A 43 -11.30 -0.15 11.76
N ASP A 44 -11.44 1.14 12.08
CA ASP A 44 -12.01 2.17 11.19
C ASP A 44 -13.48 1.98 10.75
N VAL A 45 -14.17 0.95 11.27
CA VAL A 45 -15.63 0.78 11.10
C VAL A 45 -16.41 1.85 11.88
N TYR A 46 -15.92 2.18 13.07
CA TYR A 46 -16.40 3.26 13.95
C TYR A 46 -15.19 3.97 14.54
N LEU A 47 -15.38 5.19 15.06
CA LEU A 47 -14.32 5.92 15.76
C LEU A 47 -13.73 5.10 16.92
N GLU A 48 -14.60 4.43 17.67
CA GLU A 48 -14.22 3.50 18.73
C GLU A 48 -14.81 2.13 18.44
N MET A 49 -13.99 1.08 18.55
CA MET A 49 -14.40 -0.30 18.29
C MET A 49 -15.44 -0.77 19.33
N PRO A 50 -16.69 -1.05 18.93
CA PRO A 50 -17.72 -1.51 19.85
C PRO A 50 -17.37 -2.88 20.46
N PRO A 51 -17.87 -3.22 21.67
CA PRO A 51 -17.53 -4.48 22.35
C PRO A 51 -17.82 -5.74 21.52
N ARG A 52 -18.89 -5.72 20.71
CA ARG A 52 -19.23 -6.85 19.82
C ARG A 52 -18.18 -7.05 18.72
N LEU A 53 -17.66 -5.96 18.16
CA LEU A 53 -16.65 -5.99 17.10
C LEU A 53 -15.28 -6.43 17.65
N ARG A 54 -14.96 -6.00 18.89
CA ARG A 54 -13.79 -6.50 19.61
C ARG A 54 -13.86 -8.01 19.85
N LYS A 55 -15.03 -8.52 20.24
CA LYS A 55 -15.23 -9.97 20.41
C LYS A 55 -15.02 -10.74 19.11
N GLN A 56 -15.51 -10.23 17.98
CA GLN A 56 -15.29 -10.86 16.67
C GLN A 56 -13.81 -10.89 16.28
N ARG A 57 -13.05 -9.84 16.59
CA ARG A 57 -11.60 -9.81 16.39
C ARG A 57 -10.90 -10.90 17.20
N GLU A 58 -11.26 -11.05 18.48
CA GLU A 58 -10.70 -12.09 19.36
C GLU A 58 -11.08 -13.52 18.90
N GLU A 59 -12.27 -13.70 18.33
CA GLU A 59 -12.70 -14.97 17.72
C GLU A 59 -11.85 -15.32 16.50
N LEU A 60 -11.51 -14.34 15.64
CA LEU A 60 -10.60 -14.56 14.52
C LEU A 60 -9.18 -14.88 14.98
N GLU A 61 -8.67 -14.18 16.00
CA GLU A 61 -7.35 -14.45 16.58
C GLU A 61 -7.23 -15.91 17.06
N ARG A 62 -8.20 -16.38 17.86
CA ARG A 62 -8.27 -17.78 18.31
C ARG A 62 -8.41 -18.77 17.16
N HIS A 63 -9.15 -18.40 16.11
CA HIS A 63 -9.31 -19.23 14.93
C HIS A 63 -7.97 -19.42 14.21
N LEU A 64 -7.22 -18.35 14.00
CA LEU A 64 -5.90 -18.41 13.35
C LEU A 64 -4.85 -19.11 14.22
N GLU A 65 -4.94 -19.04 15.55
CA GLU A 65 -4.09 -19.82 16.45
C GLU A 65 -4.29 -21.34 16.27
N THR A 66 -5.53 -21.76 15.97
CA THR A 66 -5.88 -23.18 15.84
C THR A 66 -5.77 -23.68 14.40
N TYR A 67 -6.06 -22.83 13.41
CA TYR A 67 -6.25 -23.19 12.00
C TYR A 67 -5.43 -22.34 11.02
N GLY A 68 -4.45 -21.56 11.49
CA GLY A 68 -3.66 -20.65 10.64
C GLY A 68 -2.73 -21.33 9.62
N GLU A 69 -2.67 -22.67 9.63
CA GLU A 69 -2.04 -23.46 8.57
C GLU A 69 -2.91 -23.61 7.31
N HIS A 70 -4.17 -23.22 7.39
CA HIS A 70 -5.15 -23.19 6.29
C HIS A 70 -5.42 -21.78 5.80
#